data_AF-A0A8T6LZE3-F1
#
_entry.id   AF-A0A8T6LZE3-F1
#
_cell.length_a   1.000
_cell.length_b   1.000
_cell.length_c   1.000
_cell.angle_alpha   90.00
_cell.angle_beta   90.00
_cell.angle_gamma   90.00
#
_symmetry.space_group_name_H-M   'P 1'
#
loop_
_entity.id
_entity.type
_entity.pdbx_description
1 polymer ?
#
loop_
_entity_poly.entity_id
_entity_poly.type
_entity_poly.pdbx_seq_one_letter_code
_entity_poly.pdbx_strand_id
1 'polypeptide(L)'
;MDYLTKQRVKKLIPEGPMRGTARFLYRKLRLACHQISPKDYKITRSSGDGSYSLEFNRGELAGSRIIFPPADFLDAYFLFSVSEEMPGYFKRKPREADLVMDVGSFPGDFAVLAASLIGKKVYAFEPDPENYDYTQEMIYANGLRGRVEAIRLGIFNTNGRTMFRSDGVGSRICSGPEGNGICTVELTT
;
A
#
# COMPACT_ATOMS: atom_id res chain seq x y z
N MET A 1 11.50 16.45 -2.85
CA MET A 1 11.84 16.30 -4.29
C MET A 1 10.63 16.75 -5.09
N ASP A 2 10.77 17.74 -5.96
CA ASP A 2 9.63 18.33 -6.68
C ASP A 2 9.10 17.41 -7.81
N TYR A 3 7.82 17.56 -8.12
CA TYR A 3 7.05 16.79 -9.10
C TYR A 3 7.70 16.73 -10.49
N LEU A 4 8.34 17.82 -10.93
CA LEU A 4 9.05 17.90 -12.21
C LEU A 4 10.26 16.95 -12.28
N THR A 5 10.89 16.70 -11.13
CA THR A 5 12.03 15.79 -11.04
C THR A 5 11.60 14.32 -11.19
N LYS A 6 10.44 13.94 -10.61
CA LYS A 6 9.87 12.58 -10.78
C LYS A 6 9.51 12.29 -12.24
N GLN A 7 8.96 13.26 -12.96
CA GLN A 7 8.64 13.08 -14.39
C GLN A 7 9.88 12.96 -15.27
N ARG A 8 10.95 13.71 -14.97
CA ARG A 8 12.23 13.61 -15.70
C ARG A 8 12.93 12.27 -15.49
N VAL A 9 12.94 11.74 -14.26
CA VAL A 9 13.52 10.42 -13.96
C VAL A 9 12.77 9.29 -14.66
N LYS A 10 11.43 9.36 -14.74
CA LYS A 10 10.62 8.39 -15.52
C LYS A 10 10.98 8.36 -17.00
N LYS A 11 11.38 9.50 -17.59
CA LYS A 11 11.75 9.61 -19.02
C LYS A 11 13.20 9.19 -19.32
N LEU A 12 14.08 9.16 -18.32
CA LEU A 12 15.51 8.86 -18.48
C LEU A 12 15.88 7.39 -18.30
N ILE A 13 14.95 6.56 -17.82
CA ILE A 13 15.21 5.12 -17.62
C ILE A 13 14.63 4.38 -18.82
N PRO A 14 15.46 3.88 -19.75
CA PRO A 14 14.99 3.15 -20.92
C PRO A 14 14.25 1.86 -20.51
N GLU A 15 13.21 1.52 -21.27
CA GLU A 15 12.49 0.25 -21.12
C GLU A 15 13.45 -0.93 -21.38
N GLY A 16 13.48 -1.92 -20.47
CA GLY A 16 14.33 -3.11 -20.60
C GLY A 16 15.05 -3.55 -19.32
N PRO A 17 15.93 -4.57 -19.39
CA PRO A 17 16.56 -5.22 -18.23
C PRO A 17 17.45 -4.29 -17.39
N MET A 18 17.93 -3.18 -17.96
CA MET A 18 18.68 -2.13 -17.26
C MET A 18 17.83 -1.31 -16.27
N ARG A 19 16.49 -1.34 -16.40
CA ARG A 19 15.54 -0.67 -15.48
C ARG A 19 15.64 -1.22 -14.06
N GLY A 20 15.86 -2.52 -13.90
CA GLY A 20 16.02 -3.17 -12.60
C GLY A 20 17.25 -2.67 -11.86
N THR A 21 18.38 -2.59 -12.56
CA THR A 21 19.67 -2.14 -12.00
C THR A 21 19.69 -0.65 -11.68
N ALA A 22 19.16 0.19 -12.57
CA ALA A 22 19.05 1.63 -12.34
C ALA A 22 18.14 1.95 -11.15
N ARG A 23 17.05 1.20 -11.00
CA ARG A 23 16.15 1.28 -9.84
C ARG A 23 16.80 0.79 -8.55
N PHE A 24 17.59 -0.29 -8.61
CA PHE A 24 18.35 -0.79 -7.45
C PHE A 24 19.38 0.23 -6.94
N LEU A 25 20.07 0.94 -7.84
CA LEU A 25 21.02 1.99 -7.47
C LEU A 25 20.31 3.24 -6.93
N TYR A 26 19.20 3.64 -7.55
CA TYR A 26 18.32 4.71 -7.06
C TYR A 26 17.80 4.42 -5.64
N ARG A 27 17.50 3.15 -5.35
CA ARG A 27 17.06 2.61 -4.05
C ARG A 27 18.13 2.70 -2.95
N LYS A 28 19.39 2.36 -3.25
CA LYS A 28 20.50 2.55 -2.28
C LYS A 28 20.69 4.01 -1.89
N LEU A 29 20.53 4.93 -2.84
CA LEU A 29 20.69 6.36 -2.60
C LEU A 29 19.53 6.95 -1.76
N ARG A 30 18.30 6.42 -1.90
CA ARG A 30 17.12 6.93 -1.18
C ARG A 30 16.95 6.38 0.23
N LEU A 31 17.31 5.11 0.49
CA LEU A 31 17.34 4.56 1.86
C LEU A 31 18.31 5.35 2.75
N ALA A 32 19.43 5.80 2.17
CA ALA A 32 20.35 6.72 2.84
C ALA A 32 19.72 8.10 3.17
N CYS A 33 18.73 8.56 2.38
CA CYS A 33 18.01 9.82 2.65
C CYS A 33 17.00 9.72 3.81
N HIS A 34 16.46 8.53 4.09
CA HIS A 34 15.48 8.30 5.16
C HIS A 34 16.08 7.62 6.40
N GLN A 35 17.38 7.32 6.40
CA GLN A 35 18.10 6.66 7.50
C GLN A 35 17.50 5.31 7.94
N ILE A 36 16.81 4.60 7.04
CA ILE A 36 16.25 3.27 7.31
C ILE A 36 17.27 2.21 6.87
N SER A 37 17.70 1.40 7.84
CA SER A 37 18.66 0.31 7.74
C SER A 37 17.92 -1.03 7.86
N PRO A 38 18.43 -2.13 7.28
CA PRO A 38 17.90 -3.48 7.51
C PRO A 38 17.81 -3.91 8.98
N LYS A 39 18.40 -3.15 9.92
CA LYS A 39 18.25 -3.35 11.37
C LYS A 39 16.91 -2.83 11.92
N ASP A 40 16.20 -2.02 11.14
CA ASP A 40 15.03 -1.26 11.58
C ASP A 40 13.70 -1.97 11.34
N TYR A 41 13.74 -3.10 10.63
CA TYR A 41 12.56 -3.90 10.37
C TYR A 41 12.92 -5.38 10.23
N LYS A 42 11.98 -6.26 10.59
CA LYS A 42 12.08 -7.72 10.44
C LYS A 42 11.13 -8.18 9.34
N ILE A 43 11.64 -8.94 8.37
CA ILE A 43 10.81 -9.62 7.37
C ILE A 43 10.55 -11.05 7.82
N THR A 44 9.29 -11.48 7.77
CA THR A 44 8.89 -12.88 7.96
C THR A 44 8.05 -13.31 6.76
N ARG A 45 8.27 -14.54 6.26
CA ARG A 45 7.44 -15.13 5.21
C ARG A 45 6.53 -16.17 5.84
N SER A 46 5.24 -16.10 5.58
CA SER A 46 4.25 -17.09 5.99
C SER A 46 4.47 -18.40 5.22
N SER A 47 4.48 -19.52 5.93
CA SER A 47 4.62 -20.85 5.31
C SER A 47 3.30 -21.39 4.76
N GLY A 48 2.16 -20.78 5.09
CA GLY A 48 0.84 -21.25 4.66
C GLY A 48 0.45 -20.72 3.29
N ASP A 49 0.27 -19.41 3.18
CA ASP A 49 -0.19 -18.69 1.99
C ASP A 49 0.95 -18.00 1.22
N GLY A 50 2.18 -18.03 1.75
CA GLY A 50 3.35 -17.42 1.11
C GLY A 50 3.42 -15.89 1.23
N SER A 51 2.54 -15.27 2.01
CA SER A 51 2.54 -13.83 2.31
C SER A 51 3.79 -13.41 3.07
N TYR A 52 4.06 -12.11 3.09
CA TYR A 52 5.20 -11.52 3.79
C TYR A 52 4.71 -10.51 4.82
N SER A 53 5.36 -10.48 5.99
CA SER A 53 5.12 -9.45 7.00
C SER A 53 6.38 -8.67 7.32
N LEU A 54 6.29 -7.35 7.37
CA LEU A 54 7.31 -6.44 7.87
C LEU A 54 6.92 -5.93 9.25
N GLU A 55 7.80 -6.07 10.23
CA GLU A 55 7.61 -5.49 11.56
C GLU A 55 8.70 -4.45 11.81
N PHE A 56 8.30 -3.19 12.07
CA PHE A 56 9.26 -2.10 12.24
C PHE A 56 9.67 -1.96 13.72
N ASN A 57 10.97 -1.78 13.93
CA ASN A 57 11.58 -1.64 15.26
C ASN A 57 11.72 -0.17 15.70
N ARG A 58 11.58 0.79 14.78
CA ARG A 58 11.69 2.24 15.04
C ARG A 58 10.91 3.06 14.02
N GLY A 59 10.67 4.34 14.33
CA GLY A 59 9.93 5.27 13.47
C GLY A 59 8.44 5.31 13.76
N GLU A 60 7.66 5.96 12.90
CA GLU A 60 6.20 6.17 13.09
C GLU A 60 5.38 4.87 13.05
N LEU A 61 6.00 3.80 12.58
CA LEU A 61 5.41 2.47 12.42
C LEU A 61 6.00 1.46 13.38
N ALA A 62 6.81 1.91 14.35
CA ALA A 62 7.40 1.03 15.35
C ALA A 62 6.29 0.19 16.03
N GLY A 63 6.49 -1.13 16.09
CA GLY A 63 5.51 -2.07 16.63
C GLY A 63 4.34 -2.41 15.70
N SER A 64 4.25 -1.77 14.52
CA SER A 64 3.26 -2.13 13.50
C SER A 64 3.77 -3.28 12.63
N ARG A 65 2.83 -4.16 12.25
CA ARG A 65 3.06 -5.27 11.33
C ARG A 65 2.37 -4.98 10.00
N ILE A 66 3.14 -4.95 8.92
CA ILE A 66 2.65 -4.70 7.57
C ILE A 66 2.67 -5.99 6.77
N ILE A 67 1.50 -6.46 6.37
CA ILE A 67 1.28 -7.71 5.64
C ILE A 67 1.14 -7.43 4.14
N PHE A 68 1.80 -8.24 3.34
CA PHE A 68 1.76 -8.18 1.88
C PHE A 68 1.39 -9.56 1.32
N PRO A 69 0.61 -9.61 0.23
CA PRO A 69 0.28 -10.87 -0.43
C PRO A 69 1.52 -11.65 -0.87
N PRO A 70 1.38 -12.95 -1.16
CA PRO A 70 2.40 -13.71 -1.86
C PRO A 70 2.75 -13.03 -3.19
N ALA A 71 4.02 -13.08 -3.52
CA ALA A 71 4.63 -12.24 -4.51
C ALA A 71 5.77 -13.03 -5.16
N ASP A 72 5.84 -13.05 -6.49
CA ASP A 72 6.99 -13.66 -7.18
C ASP A 72 8.26 -12.86 -6.87
N PHE A 73 9.46 -13.39 -7.14
CA PHE A 73 10.73 -12.76 -6.74
C PHE A 73 10.92 -11.31 -7.24
N LEU A 74 10.17 -10.90 -8.27
CA LEU A 74 10.07 -9.51 -8.75
C LEU A 74 9.14 -8.62 -7.92
N ASP A 75 8.22 -9.16 -7.13
CA ASP A 75 7.35 -8.45 -6.18
C ASP A 75 7.96 -8.39 -4.76
N ALA A 76 9.03 -9.13 -4.48
CA ALA A 76 9.91 -8.78 -3.37
C ALA A 76 10.43 -7.33 -3.53
N TYR A 77 10.60 -6.84 -4.77
CA TYR A 77 10.86 -5.43 -5.06
C TYR A 77 9.73 -4.51 -4.57
N PHE A 78 8.48 -4.97 -4.59
CA PHE A 78 7.30 -4.26 -4.07
C PHE A 78 7.34 -4.15 -2.54
N LEU A 79 7.66 -5.24 -1.85
CA LEU A 79 7.92 -5.26 -0.40
C LEU A 79 8.94 -4.19 0.02
N PHE A 80 9.94 -3.98 -0.82
CA PHE A 80 10.97 -2.98 -0.61
C PHE A 80 10.58 -1.58 -1.11
N SER A 81 9.72 -1.44 -2.12
CA SER A 81 9.23 -0.13 -2.57
C SER A 81 8.16 0.45 -1.63
N VAL A 82 7.36 -0.39 -0.98
CA VAL A 82 6.44 0.07 0.08
C VAL A 82 7.23 0.56 1.29
N SER A 83 8.35 -0.10 1.60
CA SER A 83 9.33 0.44 2.57
C SER A 83 10.03 1.73 2.11
N GLU A 84 9.99 2.09 0.83
CA GLU A 84 10.45 3.40 0.30
C GLU A 84 9.38 4.51 0.44
N GLU A 85 8.11 4.17 0.68
CA GLU A 85 6.99 5.13 0.81
C GLU A 85 6.60 5.46 2.27
N MET A 86 6.87 4.56 3.20
CA MET A 86 6.85 4.81 4.65
C MET A 86 8.22 5.37 5.08
N PRO A 87 8.42 6.58 5.65
CA PRO A 87 7.54 7.69 6.02
C PRO A 87 7.54 8.81 4.95
N GLY A 88 6.35 9.27 4.56
CA GLY A 88 6.20 10.28 3.52
C GLY A 88 4.78 10.46 2.98
N TYR A 89 3.83 9.57 3.33
CA TYR A 89 2.41 9.70 2.95
C TYR A 89 1.84 11.08 3.25
N PHE A 90 2.18 11.61 4.43
CA PHE A 90 1.66 12.87 4.89
C PHE A 90 2.61 14.01 4.55
N LYS A 91 2.33 14.72 3.45
CA LYS A 91 2.90 16.07 3.23
C LYS A 91 2.57 17.01 4.39
N ARG A 92 1.43 16.79 5.03
CA ARG A 92 1.00 17.40 6.29
C ARG A 92 0.39 16.30 7.15
N LYS A 93 0.90 16.14 8.37
CA LYS A 93 0.40 15.12 9.30
C LYS A 93 -1.06 15.41 9.70
N PRO A 94 -1.91 14.37 9.79
CA PRO A 94 -3.24 14.52 10.38
C PRO A 94 -3.10 14.85 11.86
N ARG A 95 -4.07 15.60 12.38
CA ARG A 95 -4.17 15.94 13.81
C ARG A 95 -5.03 14.91 14.51
N GLU A 96 -4.89 14.83 15.82
CA GLU A 96 -5.67 13.93 16.66
C GLU A 96 -7.20 14.05 16.45
N ALA A 97 -7.70 15.26 16.21
CA ALA A 97 -9.13 15.50 15.99
C ALA A 97 -9.61 15.28 14.54
N ASP A 98 -8.72 14.98 13.60
CA ASP A 98 -9.08 14.78 12.20
C ASP A 98 -9.75 13.41 11.98
N LEU A 99 -10.65 13.34 11.00
CA LEU A 99 -11.20 12.07 10.50
C LEU A 99 -10.45 11.71 9.21
N VAL A 100 -10.11 10.44 9.02
CA VAL A 100 -9.38 9.98 7.83
C VAL A 100 -10.22 8.98 7.05
N MET A 101 -10.31 9.22 5.74
CA MET A 101 -10.80 8.27 4.75
C MET A 101 -9.61 7.85 3.88
N ASP A 102 -9.30 6.56 3.88
CA ASP A 102 -8.29 5.94 3.04
C ASP A 102 -9.00 5.30 1.84
N VAL A 103 -8.71 5.74 0.62
CA VAL A 103 -9.46 5.37 -0.59
C VAL A 103 -8.55 4.59 -1.54
N GLY A 104 -8.87 3.31 -1.74
CA GLY A 104 -7.95 2.34 -2.34
C GLY A 104 -6.94 1.87 -1.30
N SER A 105 -7.45 1.32 -0.19
CA SER A 105 -6.67 1.12 1.03
C SER A 105 -5.57 0.08 0.90
N PHE A 106 -5.64 -0.83 -0.07
CA PHE A 106 -4.68 -1.92 -0.20
C PHE A 106 -3.21 -1.45 -0.26
N PRO A 107 -2.30 -2.06 0.54
CA PRO A 107 -2.50 -3.24 1.41
C PRO A 107 -2.98 -2.94 2.85
N GLY A 108 -3.28 -1.68 3.18
CA GLY A 108 -3.83 -1.24 4.47
C GLY A 108 -2.82 -0.52 5.37
N ASP A 109 -1.61 -0.29 4.86
CA ASP A 109 -0.49 0.30 5.59
C ASP A 109 -0.68 1.80 5.90
N PHE A 110 -1.27 2.55 4.95
CA PHE A 110 -1.70 3.93 5.20
C PHE A 110 -2.75 3.99 6.32
N ALA A 111 -3.77 3.13 6.30
CA ALA A 111 -4.80 3.10 7.32
C ALA A 111 -4.22 2.81 8.73
N VAL A 112 -3.25 1.89 8.82
CA VAL A 112 -2.52 1.60 10.07
C VAL A 112 -1.78 2.85 10.57
N LEU A 113 -1.02 3.52 9.69
CA LEU A 113 -0.29 4.73 10.05
C LEU A 113 -1.23 5.87 10.44
N ALA A 114 -2.32 6.07 9.70
CA ALA A 114 -3.31 7.10 10.02
C ALA A 114 -3.92 6.86 11.41
N ALA A 115 -4.27 5.61 11.72
CA ALA A 115 -4.88 5.24 13.00
C ALA A 115 -3.97 5.43 14.21
N SER A 116 -2.64 5.36 14.02
CA SER A 116 -1.65 5.64 15.07
C SER A 116 -1.45 7.14 15.34
N LEU A 117 -1.85 8.00 14.40
CA LEU A 117 -1.67 9.44 14.48
C LEU A 117 -2.92 10.21 14.94
N ILE A 118 -4.11 9.68 14.65
CA ILE A 118 -5.38 10.35 14.98
C ILE A 118 -6.02 9.79 16.25
N GLY A 119 -6.90 10.55 16.88
CA GLY A 119 -7.75 10.11 18.00
C GLY A 119 -9.11 9.57 17.56
N LYS A 120 -9.50 9.77 16.29
CA LYS A 120 -10.77 9.29 15.71
C LYS A 120 -10.60 7.97 14.93
N LYS A 121 -11.67 7.55 14.25
CA LYS A 121 -11.72 6.36 13.39
C LYS A 121 -11.13 6.64 12.00
N VAL A 122 -10.55 5.62 11.38
CA VAL A 122 -10.18 5.61 9.95
C VAL A 122 -11.20 4.75 9.20
N TYR A 123 -11.68 5.24 8.05
CA TYR A 123 -12.49 4.46 7.13
C TYR A 123 -11.64 4.06 5.92
N ALA A 124 -11.44 2.76 5.72
CA ALA A 124 -10.55 2.19 4.70
C ALA A 124 -11.38 1.56 3.58
N PHE A 125 -11.49 2.25 2.44
CA PHE A 125 -12.26 1.79 1.29
C PHE A 125 -11.38 0.97 0.36
N GLU A 126 -11.77 -0.28 0.12
CA GLU A 126 -11.12 -1.15 -0.86
C GLU A 126 -12.17 -1.91 -1.67
N PRO A 127 -12.34 -1.62 -2.98
CA PRO A 127 -13.36 -2.26 -3.80
C PRO A 127 -13.08 -3.74 -4.08
N ASP A 128 -11.81 -4.12 -4.20
CA ASP A 128 -11.43 -5.47 -4.60
C ASP A 128 -11.57 -6.46 -3.42
N PRO A 129 -12.24 -7.61 -3.61
CA PRO A 129 -12.44 -8.59 -2.54
C PRO A 129 -11.15 -9.12 -1.92
N GLU A 130 -10.18 -9.50 -2.74
CA GLU A 130 -8.95 -10.15 -2.27
C GLU A 130 -8.09 -9.12 -1.54
N ASN A 131 -7.97 -7.92 -2.11
CA ASN A 131 -7.28 -6.81 -1.47
C ASN A 131 -7.97 -6.34 -0.18
N TYR A 132 -9.30 -6.39 -0.13
CA TYR A 132 -10.08 -6.06 1.06
C TYR A 132 -9.79 -7.05 2.19
N ASP A 133 -9.65 -8.34 1.89
CA ASP A 133 -9.30 -9.36 2.87
C ASP A 133 -7.89 -9.10 3.47
N TYR A 134 -6.91 -8.71 2.64
CA TYR A 134 -5.61 -8.26 3.13
C TYR A 134 -5.70 -7.02 4.02
N THR A 135 -6.54 -6.05 3.66
CA THR A 135 -6.77 -4.85 4.48
C THR A 135 -7.37 -5.23 5.84
N GLN A 136 -8.31 -6.18 5.89
CA GLN A 136 -8.87 -6.70 7.14
C GLN A 136 -7.83 -7.44 7.99
N GLU A 137 -6.98 -8.26 7.36
CA GLU A 137 -5.88 -8.94 8.03
C GLU A 137 -4.89 -7.94 8.64
N MET A 138 -4.54 -6.90 7.88
CA MET A 138 -3.69 -5.79 8.32
C MET A 138 -4.26 -5.12 9.58
N ILE A 139 -5.54 -4.76 9.57
CA ILE A 139 -6.23 -4.14 10.71
C ILE A 139 -6.19 -5.06 11.93
N TYR A 140 -6.43 -6.36 11.73
CA TYR A 140 -6.41 -7.34 12.79
C TYR A 140 -5.02 -7.50 13.41
N ALA A 141 -4.00 -7.68 12.59
CA ALA A 141 -2.63 -7.93 13.02
C ALA A 141 -2.05 -6.78 13.86
N ASN A 142 -2.58 -5.56 13.68
CA ASN A 142 -2.19 -4.37 14.44
C ASN A 142 -3.12 -4.06 15.63
N GLY A 143 -4.11 -4.91 15.92
CA GLY A 143 -5.05 -4.68 17.02
C GLY A 143 -5.94 -3.45 16.82
N LEU A 144 -6.15 -3.01 15.58
CA LEU A 144 -6.85 -1.77 15.24
C LEU A 144 -8.36 -1.95 15.02
N ARG A 145 -8.91 -3.09 15.45
CA ARG A 145 -10.37 -3.32 15.39
C ARG A 145 -11.09 -2.29 16.26
N GLY A 146 -12.02 -1.56 15.65
CA GLY A 146 -12.72 -0.43 16.27
C GLY A 146 -12.06 0.93 16.04
N ARG A 147 -10.79 0.96 15.62
CA ARG A 147 -10.04 2.17 15.22
C ARG A 147 -10.02 2.36 13.71
N VAL A 148 -9.96 1.27 12.97
CA VAL A 148 -10.07 1.24 11.50
C VAL A 148 -11.28 0.40 11.13
N GLU A 149 -12.11 0.93 10.24
CA GLU A 149 -13.23 0.24 9.62
C GLU A 149 -12.96 0.07 8.14
N ALA A 150 -12.67 -1.15 7.70
CA ALA A 150 -12.54 -1.44 6.29
C ALA A 150 -13.93 -1.65 5.67
N ILE A 151 -14.15 -1.02 4.51
CA ILE A 151 -15.41 -0.97 3.77
C ILE A 151 -15.14 -1.47 2.36
N ARG A 152 -15.86 -2.52 1.95
CA ARG A 152 -15.71 -3.13 0.62
C ARG A 152 -16.49 -2.36 -0.45
N LEU A 153 -16.08 -1.11 -0.70
CA LEU A 153 -16.67 -0.22 -1.69
C LEU A 153 -15.58 0.61 -2.37
N GLY A 154 -15.72 0.83 -3.67
CA GLY A 154 -14.92 1.81 -4.40
C GLY A 154 -15.57 3.19 -4.35
N ILE A 155 -14.80 4.24 -4.02
CA ILE A 155 -15.30 5.61 -4.12
C ILE A 155 -15.26 6.06 -5.59
N PHE A 156 -16.40 6.53 -6.10
CA PHE A 156 -16.55 6.96 -7.49
C PHE A 156 -17.57 8.09 -7.60
N ASN A 157 -17.74 8.68 -8.80
CA ASN A 157 -18.69 9.77 -9.00
C ASN A 157 -20.15 9.29 -9.16
N THR A 158 -20.38 7.98 -9.24
CA THR A 158 -21.71 7.37 -9.34
C THR A 158 -21.76 6.07 -8.54
N ASN A 159 -22.91 5.83 -7.89
CA ASN A 159 -23.20 4.53 -7.28
C ASN A 159 -23.42 3.46 -8.36
N GLY A 160 -23.07 2.22 -8.07
CA GLY A 160 -23.38 1.10 -8.95
C GLY A 160 -22.38 -0.03 -8.87
N ARG A 161 -22.27 -0.79 -9.96
CA ARG A 161 -21.29 -1.86 -10.10
C ARG A 161 -20.50 -1.65 -11.38
N THR A 162 -19.21 -1.96 -11.33
CA THR A 162 -18.34 -1.89 -12.51
C THR A 162 -17.42 -3.08 -12.57
N MET A 163 -16.90 -3.33 -13.76
CA MET A 163 -15.79 -4.25 -13.97
C MET A 163 -14.50 -3.65 -13.43
N PHE A 164 -13.74 -4.48 -12.74
CA PHE A 164 -12.51 -4.10 -12.07
C PHE A 164 -11.45 -5.16 -12.35
N ARG A 165 -10.21 -4.74 -12.60
CA ARG A 165 -9.07 -5.63 -12.69
C ARG A 165 -8.41 -5.71 -11.33
N SER A 166 -8.31 -6.91 -10.80
CA SER A 166 -7.59 -7.28 -9.59
C SER A 166 -6.12 -7.54 -9.94
N ASP A 167 -5.24 -6.66 -9.48
CA ASP A 167 -3.81 -6.67 -9.80
C ASP A 167 -3.01 -6.03 -8.65
N GLY A 168 -3.45 -6.25 -7.40
CA GLY A 168 -2.89 -5.60 -6.21
C GLY A 168 -2.88 -4.07 -6.35
N VAL A 169 -1.70 -3.45 -6.33
CA VAL A 169 -1.55 -1.99 -6.54
C VAL A 169 -1.84 -1.51 -7.96
N GLY A 170 -1.86 -2.42 -8.94
CA GLY A 170 -2.24 -2.14 -10.33
C GLY A 170 -3.74 -2.17 -10.58
N SER A 171 -4.52 -2.44 -9.53
CA SER A 171 -5.97 -2.64 -9.65
C SER A 171 -6.69 -1.39 -10.13
N ARG A 172 -7.67 -1.57 -11.01
CA ARG A 172 -8.33 -0.44 -11.69
C ARG A 172 -9.67 -0.82 -12.31
N ILE A 173 -10.53 0.18 -12.48
CA ILE A 173 -11.76 0.07 -13.29
C ILE A 173 -11.38 -0.25 -14.74
N CYS A 174 -12.13 -1.17 -15.36
CA CYS A 174 -11.91 -1.59 -16.74
C CYS A 174 -13.18 -1.39 -17.58
N SER A 175 -12.99 -1.13 -18.89
CA SER A 175 -14.08 -0.90 -19.85
C SER A 175 -14.64 -2.18 -20.48
N GLY A 176 -14.11 -3.36 -20.16
CA GLY A 176 -14.59 -4.64 -20.69
C GLY A 176 -13.84 -5.86 -20.14
N PRO A 177 -14.33 -7.09 -20.42
CA PRO A 177 -13.69 -8.34 -20.01
C PRO A 177 -12.47 -8.61 -20.91
N GLU A 178 -11.30 -8.15 -20.49
CA GLU A 178 -10.04 -8.56 -21.14
C GLU A 178 -9.09 -9.17 -20.12
N GLY A 179 -8.85 -10.48 -20.27
CA GLY A 179 -7.87 -11.25 -19.51
C GLY A 179 -8.38 -11.88 -18.21
N ASN A 180 -7.48 -12.57 -17.52
CA ASN A 180 -7.70 -13.09 -16.16
C ASN A 180 -7.68 -11.95 -15.14
N GLY A 181 -8.19 -12.21 -13.92
CA GLY A 181 -8.16 -11.23 -12.82
C GLY A 181 -9.20 -10.11 -12.96
N ILE A 182 -10.33 -10.38 -13.61
CA ILE A 182 -11.45 -9.43 -13.68
C ILE A 182 -12.50 -9.84 -12.65
N CYS A 183 -12.90 -8.89 -11.81
CA CYS A 183 -13.98 -9.04 -10.85
C CYS A 183 -15.02 -7.91 -11.03
N THR A 184 -16.17 -8.06 -10.36
CA THR A 184 -17.16 -6.98 -10.24
C THR A 184 -17.05 -6.37 -8.86
N VAL A 185 -17.02 -5.05 -8.79
CA VAL A 185 -16.94 -4.30 -7.53
C VAL A 185 -18.12 -3.34 -7.40
N GLU A 186 -18.47 -3.04 -6.16
CA GLU A 186 -19.51 -2.05 -5.83
C GLU A 186 -18.88 -0.66 -5.66
N LEU A 187 -19.57 0.36 -6.16
CA LEU A 187 -19.15 1.75 -6.15
C LEU A 187 -20.13 2.62 -5.37
N THR A 188 -19.61 3.63 -4.67
CA THR A 188 -20.37 4.65 -3.93
C THR A 188 -19.79 6.05 -4.13
N THR A 189 -20.63 7.08 -4.00
CA THR A 189 -20.25 8.50 -3.95
C THR A 189 -19.86 8.96 -2.56
#